data_AF-A0A7R6PJW0-F1
#
_entry.id   AF-A0A7R6PJW0-F1
#
_cell.length_a   1.000
_cell.length_b   1.000
_cell.length_c   1.000
_cell.angle_alpha   90.00
_cell.angle_beta   90.00
_cell.angle_gamma   90.00
#
_symmetry.space_group_name_H-M   'P 1'
#
loop_
_entity.id
_entity.type
_entity.pdbx_description
1 polymer ?
#
loop_
_entity_poly.entity_id
_entity_poly.type
_entity_poly.pdbx_seq_one_letter_code
_entity_poly.pdbx_strand_id
1 'polypeptide(L)'
;MMVSELKGLVLEHSGFNAAISGGNGRSIDSAIIIHRDGVHDKRTVQKAVLWALGQHKDLSWGVLSDEREDANGRCYESMLLDVRIMNNSGQVKRGQQQIYFDITEHVNG
;
A
#
# COMPACT_ATOMS: atom_id res chain seq x y z
N MET A 1 9.89 -2.09 8.30
CA MET A 1 8.94 -3.18 8.06
C MET A 1 9.42 -3.94 6.85
N MET A 2 9.74 -5.21 7.05
CA MET A 2 10.06 -6.15 5.97
C MET A 2 8.76 -6.58 5.28
N VAL A 3 8.82 -7.02 4.02
CA VAL A 3 7.62 -7.43 3.26
C VAL A 3 6.92 -8.66 3.84
N SER A 4 7.66 -9.57 4.47
CA SER A 4 7.09 -10.70 5.21
C SER A 4 6.16 -10.24 6.34
N GLU A 5 6.53 -9.16 7.02
CA GLU A 5 5.70 -8.52 8.05
C GLU A 5 4.46 -7.89 7.42
N LEU A 6 4.60 -7.23 6.25
CA LEU A 6 3.46 -6.65 5.53
C LEU A 6 2.44 -7.70 5.07
N LYS A 7 2.89 -8.82 4.50
CA LYS A 7 2.00 -9.93 4.13
C LYS A 7 1.23 -10.48 5.33
N GLY A 8 1.93 -10.64 6.45
CA GLY A 8 1.31 -11.04 7.72
C GLY A 8 0.22 -10.07 8.17
N LEU A 9 0.51 -8.76 8.17
CA LEU A 9 -0.45 -7.73 8.54
C LEU A 9 -1.67 -7.69 7.61
N VAL A 10 -1.46 -7.86 6.30
CA VAL A 10 -2.56 -7.93 5.34
C VAL A 10 -3.44 -9.13 5.64
N LEU A 11 -2.86 -10.32 5.80
CA LEU A 11 -3.62 -11.51 6.16
C LEU A 11 -4.43 -11.33 7.46
N GLU A 12 -3.80 -10.77 8.49
CA GLU A 12 -4.41 -10.51 9.79
C GLU A 12 -5.61 -9.57 9.71
N HIS A 13 -5.50 -8.47 8.95
CA HIS A 13 -6.50 -7.41 8.95
C HIS A 13 -7.51 -7.46 7.79
N SER A 14 -7.19 -8.13 6.68
CA SER A 14 -8.09 -8.25 5.51
C SER A 14 -8.61 -9.68 5.29
N GLY A 15 -8.08 -10.67 5.99
CA GLY A 15 -8.56 -12.05 5.94
C GLY A 15 -8.14 -12.85 4.70
N PHE A 16 -7.22 -12.33 3.88
CA PHE A 16 -6.68 -13.07 2.74
C PHE A 16 -5.17 -12.89 2.59
N ASN A 17 -4.51 -13.91 2.05
CA ASN A 17 -3.07 -13.88 1.79
C ASN A 17 -2.80 -13.15 0.46
N ALA A 18 -2.57 -11.84 0.55
CA ALA A 18 -2.31 -11.04 -0.64
C ALA A 18 -1.03 -11.48 -1.36
N ALA A 19 -1.12 -11.63 -2.67
CA ALA A 19 0.01 -11.93 -3.54
C ALA A 19 0.89 -10.69 -3.74
N ILE A 20 1.58 -10.24 -2.68
CA ILE A 20 2.46 -9.08 -2.71
C ILE A 20 3.93 -9.43 -2.43
N SER A 21 4.86 -8.65 -2.98
CA SER A 21 6.29 -8.74 -2.66
C SER A 21 6.98 -7.36 -2.70
N GLY A 22 8.31 -7.31 -2.87
CA GLY A 22 9.05 -6.06 -3.09
C GLY A 22 9.58 -5.39 -1.81
N GLY A 23 9.31 -4.09 -1.67
CA GLY A 23 9.75 -3.27 -0.55
C GLY A 23 8.62 -2.70 0.32
N ASN A 24 8.88 -1.58 0.98
CA ASN A 24 7.96 -0.96 1.94
C ASN A 24 7.09 0.18 1.35
N GLY A 25 7.17 0.39 0.04
CA GLY A 25 6.40 1.35 -0.71
C GLY A 25 6.80 2.81 -0.52
N ARG A 26 7.98 3.13 0.05
CA ARG A 26 8.38 4.53 0.31
C ARG A 26 9.01 5.24 -0.89
N SER A 27 9.42 4.50 -1.90
CA SER A 27 9.97 4.99 -3.16
C SER A 27 9.71 3.96 -4.25
N ILE A 28 9.95 4.33 -5.51
CA ILE A 28 9.94 3.41 -6.65
C ILE A 28 10.87 2.20 -6.41
N ASP A 29 12.10 2.44 -5.96
CA ASP A 29 13.09 1.38 -5.68
C ASP A 29 12.66 0.40 -4.58
N SER A 30 11.71 0.82 -3.73
CA SER A 30 11.17 0.04 -2.64
C SER A 30 9.67 -0.22 -2.80
N ALA A 31 9.13 -0.13 -4.02
CA ALA A 31 7.71 -0.28 -4.29
C ALA A 31 7.17 -1.64 -3.79
N ILE A 32 5.91 -1.64 -3.36
CA ILE A 32 5.19 -2.88 -3.04
C ILE A 32 4.74 -3.50 -4.36
N ILE A 33 5.26 -4.67 -4.68
CA ILE A 33 4.91 -5.37 -5.93
C ILE A 33 3.59 -6.10 -5.72
N ILE A 34 2.61 -5.87 -6.60
CA ILE A 34 1.33 -6.58 -6.60
C ILE A 34 1.33 -7.61 -7.73
N HIS A 35 1.27 -8.88 -7.36
CA HIS A 35 1.21 -9.99 -8.31
C HIS A 35 -0.23 -10.34 -8.66
N ARG A 36 -0.44 -10.82 -9.89
CA ARG A 36 -1.70 -11.43 -10.28
C ARG A 36 -1.87 -12.78 -9.58
N ASP A 37 -2.95 -12.96 -8.83
CA ASP A 37 -3.36 -14.26 -8.27
C ASP A 37 -4.59 -14.86 -8.97
N GLY A 38 -5.20 -14.12 -9.90
CA GLY A 38 -6.42 -14.52 -10.62
C GLY A 38 -7.72 -14.37 -9.82
N VAL A 39 -7.66 -13.87 -8.58
CA VAL A 39 -8.80 -13.73 -7.68
C VAL A 39 -9.05 -12.26 -7.31
N HIS A 40 -8.00 -11.55 -6.90
CA HIS A 40 -8.10 -10.18 -6.42
C HIS A 40 -7.57 -9.19 -7.45
N ASP A 41 -8.31 -8.10 -7.69
CA ASP A 41 -7.81 -7.00 -8.49
C ASP A 41 -6.76 -6.18 -7.72
N LYS A 42 -5.92 -5.45 -8.46
CA LYS A 42 -4.86 -4.63 -7.85
C LYS A 42 -5.40 -3.64 -6.81
N ARG A 43 -6.61 -3.11 -7.03
CA ARG A 43 -7.20 -2.07 -6.19
C ARG A 43 -7.64 -2.62 -4.84
N THR A 44 -8.14 -3.85 -4.83
CA THR A 44 -8.49 -4.61 -3.63
C THR A 44 -7.24 -4.85 -2.80
N VAL A 45 -6.15 -5.28 -3.44
CA VAL A 45 -4.86 -5.51 -2.77
C VAL A 45 -4.29 -4.20 -2.20
N GLN A 46 -4.31 -3.10 -2.96
CA GLN A 46 -3.89 -1.77 -2.47
C GLN A 46 -4.70 -1.34 -1.24
N LYS A 47 -6.02 -1.45 -1.28
CA LYS A 47 -6.89 -1.12 -0.13
C LYS A 47 -6.58 -1.99 1.09
N ALA A 48 -6.35 -3.29 0.89
CA ALA A 48 -5.99 -4.21 1.97
C ALA A 48 -4.65 -3.83 2.60
N VAL A 49 -3.65 -3.45 1.79
CA VAL A 49 -2.35 -2.94 2.27
C VAL A 49 -2.53 -1.66 3.09
N LEU A 50 -3.25 -0.67 2.58
CA LEU A 50 -3.47 0.60 3.30
C LEU A 50 -4.24 0.37 4.60
N TRP A 51 -5.26 -0.49 4.57
CA TRP A 51 -6.03 -0.86 5.75
C TRP A 51 -5.14 -1.50 6.81
N ALA A 52 -4.36 -2.51 6.45
CA ALA A 52 -3.45 -3.20 7.37
C ALA A 52 -2.39 -2.26 7.97
N LEU A 53 -1.80 -1.38 7.15
CA LEU A 53 -0.84 -0.37 7.64
C LEU A 53 -1.50 0.68 8.54
N GLY A 54 -2.79 0.96 8.33
CA GLY A 54 -3.60 1.84 9.18
C GLY A 54 -3.85 1.25 10.55
N GLN A 55 -4.37 0.02 10.58
CA GLN A 55 -4.66 -0.71 11.81
C GLN A 55 -3.38 -0.93 12.64
N HIS A 56 -2.29 -1.34 12.02
CA HIS A 56 -1.03 -1.61 12.72
C HIS A 56 -0.41 -0.39 13.44
N LYS A 57 -0.77 0.83 13.03
CA LYS A 57 -0.17 2.07 13.55
C LYS A 57 -1.19 3.03 14.15
N ASP A 58 -2.40 2.56 14.42
CA ASP A 58 -3.52 3.36 14.94
C ASP A 58 -3.73 4.66 14.14
N LEU A 59 -3.69 4.54 12.81
CA LEU A 59 -3.80 5.68 11.91
C LEU A 59 -4.88 5.47 10.87
N SER A 60 -5.43 6.59 10.42
CA SER A 60 -6.38 6.64 9.31
C SER A 60 -5.78 7.36 8.12
N TRP A 61 -6.16 6.91 6.94
CA TRP A 61 -5.69 7.45 5.67
C TRP A 61 -6.87 8.04 4.89
N GLY A 62 -6.64 9.17 4.23
CA GLY A 62 -7.46 9.64 3.12
C GLY A 62 -6.61 9.65 1.85
N VAL A 63 -7.10 9.05 0.76
CA VAL A 63 -6.40 9.15 -0.54
C VAL A 63 -6.62 10.57 -1.08
N LEU A 64 -5.54 11.30 -1.32
CA LEU A 64 -5.56 12.66 -1.88
C LEU A 64 -5.44 12.62 -3.39
N SER A 65 -4.53 11.81 -3.91
CA SER A 65 -4.35 11.58 -5.34
C SER A 65 -3.71 10.22 -5.60
N ASP A 66 -3.90 9.72 -6.80
CA ASP A 66 -3.18 8.59 -7.36
C ASP A 66 -2.58 8.98 -8.71
N GLU A 67 -1.33 8.59 -8.92
CA GLU A 67 -0.58 8.88 -10.13
C GLU A 67 0.04 7.60 -10.68
N ARG A 68 -0.04 7.43 -11.99
CA ARG A 68 0.61 6.33 -12.70
C ARG A 68 1.88 6.83 -13.36
N GLU A 69 2.96 6.08 -13.18
CA GLU A 69 4.27 6.35 -13.77
C GLU A 69 4.80 5.09 -14.46
N ASP A 70 5.22 5.22 -15.70
CA ASP A 70 5.92 4.15 -16.43
C ASP A 70 7.43 4.46 -16.45
N ALA A 71 8.24 3.59 -15.84
CA ALA A 71 9.69 3.79 -15.73
C ALA A 71 10.44 2.45 -15.84
N ASN A 72 11.50 2.43 -16.64
CA ASN A 72 12.37 1.24 -16.83
C ASN A 72 11.62 -0.05 -17.21
N GLY A 73 10.57 0.06 -18.04
CA GLY A 73 9.75 -1.08 -18.47
C GLY A 73 8.79 -1.61 -17.41
N ARG A 74 8.64 -0.89 -16.29
CA ARG A 74 7.68 -1.18 -15.22
C ARG A 74 6.63 -0.09 -15.14
N CYS A 75 5.46 -0.45 -14.63
CA CYS A 75 4.36 0.46 -14.34
C CYS A 75 4.17 0.56 -12.83
N TYR A 76 4.25 1.79 -12.32
CA TYR A 76 4.04 2.10 -10.91
C TYR A 76 2.76 2.90 -10.75
N GLU A 77 2.06 2.65 -9.65
CA GLU A 77 0.97 3.48 -9.17
C GLU A 77 1.38 4.02 -7.80
N SER A 78 1.39 5.33 -7.66
CA SER A 78 1.70 5.99 -6.40
C SER A 78 0.45 6.64 -5.84
N MET A 79 0.23 6.51 -4.53
CA MET A 79 -0.91 7.10 -3.83
C MET A 79 -0.40 8.11 -2.82
N LEU A 80 -0.79 9.38 -2.96
CA LEU A 80 -0.59 10.39 -1.95
C LEU A 80 -1.71 10.31 -0.92
N LEU A 81 -1.35 10.20 0.36
CA LEU A 81 -2.27 9.96 1.46
C LEU A 81 -2.19 11.08 2.49
N ASP A 82 -3.34 11.57 2.95
CA ASP A 82 -3.48 12.33 4.20
C ASP A 82 -3.50 11.32 5.35
N VAL A 83 -2.51 11.41 6.23
CA VAL A 83 -2.34 10.52 7.38
C VAL A 83 -2.80 11.24 8.63
N ARG A 84 -3.67 10.61 9.40
CA ARG A 84 -4.14 11.14 10.68
C ARG A 84 -3.87 10.14 11.79
N ILE A 85 -3.14 10.60 12.80
CA ILE A 85 -2.82 9.84 14.01
C ILE A 85 -3.51 10.54 15.17
N MET A 86 -4.41 9.85 15.85
CA MET A 86 -5.00 10.33 17.10
C MET A 86 -4.19 9.73 18.24
N ASN A 87 -3.53 10.58 19.04
CA ASN A 87 -2.84 10.09 20.23
C ASN A 87 -3.81 9.93 21.40
N ASN A 88 -3.35 9.25 22.46
CA ASN A 88 -4.14 8.98 23.68
C ASN A 88 -4.57 10.25 24.44
N SER A 89 -4.01 11.42 24.10
CA SER A 89 -4.42 12.73 24.65
C SER A 89 -5.45 13.46 23.79
N GLY A 90 -5.97 12.83 22.73
CA GLY A 90 -6.96 13.40 21.83
C GLY A 90 -6.39 14.41 20.81
N GLN A 91 -5.07 14.56 20.74
CA GLN A 91 -4.42 15.40 19.72
C GLN A 91 -4.32 14.62 18.41
N VAL A 92 -4.75 15.27 17.32
CA VAL A 92 -4.64 14.72 15.97
C VAL A 92 -3.40 15.28 15.30
N LYS A 93 -2.42 14.42 15.01
CA LYS A 93 -1.31 14.76 14.12
C LYS A 93 -1.72 14.44 12.68
N ARG A 94 -1.47 15.39 11.78
CA ARG A 94 -1.69 15.24 10.34
C ARG A 94 -0.36 15.28 9.60
N GLY A 95 -0.28 14.52 8.51
CA GLY A 95 0.87 14.53 7.62
C GLY A 95 0.49 13.96 6.26
N GLN A 96 1.39 14.07 5.31
CA GLN A 96 1.23 13.42 4.00
C GLN A 96 2.24 12.30 3.86
N GLN A 97 1.82 11.22 3.22
CA GLN A 97 2.71 10.12 2.87
C GLN A 97 2.35 9.60 1.48
N GLN A 98 3.36 9.41 0.64
CA GLN A 98 3.21 8.73 -0.63
C GLN A 98 3.55 7.24 -0.47
N ILE A 99 2.76 6.37 -1.10
CA ILE A 99 3.02 4.92 -1.17
C ILE A 99 3.08 4.49 -2.63
N TYR A 100 4.13 3.76 -2.99
CA TYR A 100 4.39 3.28 -4.34
C TYR A 100 4.07 1.78 -4.46
N PHE A 101 3.31 1.43 -5.49
CA PHE A 101 2.98 0.07 -5.89
C PHE A 101 3.52 -0.21 -7.28
N ASP A 102 4.23 -1.33 -7.45
CA ASP A 102 4.56 -1.86 -8.77
C ASP A 102 3.38 -2.73 -9.22
N ILE A 103 2.69 -2.28 -10.27
CA ILE A 103 1.48 -2.90 -10.83
C ILE A 103 1.74 -3.46 -12.23
N THR A 104 3.00 -3.64 -12.61
CA THR A 104 3.41 -4.03 -13.97
C THR A 104 2.65 -5.25 -14.47
N GLU A 105 2.49 -6.28 -13.61
CA GLU A 105 1.75 -7.48 -13.97
C GLU A 105 0.31 -7.17 -14.35
N HIS A 106 -0.37 -6.25 -13.65
CA HIS A 106 -1.78 -5.90 -13.92
C HIS A 106 -2.01 -4.99 -15.13
N VAL A 107 -0.94 -4.47 -15.74
CA VAL A 107 -1.02 -3.63 -16.94
C VAL A 107 -0.60 -4.38 -18.19
N ASN A 108 0.44 -5.21 -18.11
CA ASN A 108 1.09 -5.82 -19.26
C ASN A 108 0.66 -7.27 -19.53
N GLY A 109 -0.60 -7.63 -19.31
CA GLY A 109 -1.09 -8.97 -19.63
C GLY A 109 -2.60 -9.08 -19.63
#